data_AF-A0A838RAH3-F1
#
_entry.id   AF-A0A838RAH3-F1
#
_cell.length_a   1.000
_cell.length_b   1.000
_cell.length_c   1.000
_cell.angle_alpha   90.00
_cell.angle_beta   90.00
_cell.angle_gamma   90.00
#
_symmetry.space_group_name_H-M   'P 1'
#
loop_
_entity.id
_entity.type
_entity.pdbx_description
1 polymer ?
#
loop_
_entity_poly.entity_id
_entity_poly.type
_entity_poly.pdbx_seq_one_letter_code
_entity_poly.pdbx_strand_id
1 'polypeptide(L)'
;MSGASSWSFREEDAQRIQTILAGFLGESSARTALIVDRTGQMVATVGEVPAFDQTAFASLTAADFSANDQLAKMLGEPEFGALFHQGERESMYLADVARRVILVVLFDNRTTLGLVKLRVKSAVGQLNQVFTDMFSRDGASAPGVESEFLGEAEDEIDKLFGA
;
A
#
# COMPACT_ATOMS: atom_id res chain seq x y z
N MET A 1 15.91 -4.52 -13.22
CA MET A 1 14.84 -5.45 -12.77
C MET A 1 14.25 -4.88 -11.50
N SER A 2 13.01 -4.35 -11.54
CA SER A 2 12.33 -3.91 -10.33
C SER A 2 12.02 -5.16 -9.52
N GLY A 3 12.61 -5.28 -8.34
CA GLY A 3 12.28 -6.35 -7.41
C GLY A 3 10.79 -6.25 -7.12
N ALA A 4 10.01 -7.15 -7.71
CA ALA A 4 8.69 -7.45 -7.21
C ALA A 4 8.91 -7.81 -5.74
N SER A 5 8.32 -7.02 -4.85
CA SER A 5 8.31 -7.34 -3.44
C SER A 5 7.59 -8.68 -3.31
N SER A 6 8.33 -9.77 -3.32
CA SER A 6 7.80 -11.13 -3.15
C SER A 6 7.40 -11.29 -1.69
N TRP A 7 6.32 -10.64 -1.30
CA TRP A 7 5.71 -10.88 0.00
C TRP A 7 4.88 -12.16 -0.10
N SER A 8 5.01 -13.07 0.87
CA SER A 8 4.13 -14.24 0.92
C SER A 8 2.74 -13.80 1.38
N PHE A 9 1.95 -13.31 0.42
CA PHE A 9 0.58 -12.86 0.67
C PHE A 9 -0.29 -14.07 0.95
N ARG A 10 -0.49 -14.40 2.22
CA ARG A 10 -1.40 -15.48 2.63
C ARG A 10 -2.83 -14.97 2.54
N GLU A 11 -3.75 -15.87 2.23
CA GLU A 11 -5.18 -15.57 2.17
C GLU A 11 -5.72 -15.02 3.51
N GLU A 12 -5.19 -15.51 4.63
CA GLU A 12 -5.52 -15.00 5.97
C GLU A 12 -5.14 -13.52 6.15
N ASP A 13 -3.99 -13.09 5.62
CA ASP A 13 -3.56 -11.69 5.70
C ASP A 13 -4.44 -10.79 4.84
N ALA A 14 -4.78 -11.25 3.62
CA ALA A 14 -5.71 -10.56 2.74
C ALA A 14 -7.07 -10.36 3.42
N GLN A 15 -7.60 -11.41 4.07
CA GLN A 15 -8.88 -11.35 4.78
C GLN A 15 -8.83 -10.40 5.98
N ARG A 16 -7.74 -10.39 6.73
CA ARG A 16 -7.53 -9.44 7.85
C ARG A 16 -7.50 -8.01 7.33
N ILE A 17 -6.76 -7.72 6.26
CA ILE A 17 -6.71 -6.39 5.64
C ILE A 17 -8.12 -5.96 5.21
N GLN A 18 -8.84 -6.81 4.47
CA GLN A 18 -10.20 -6.48 4.01
C GLN A 18 -11.14 -6.20 5.18
N THR A 19 -11.07 -6.98 6.26
CA THR A 19 -11.90 -6.80 7.46
C THR A 19 -11.63 -5.46 8.15
N ILE A 20 -10.36 -5.09 8.31
CA ILE A 20 -9.97 -3.81 8.92
C ILE A 20 -10.47 -2.64 8.07
N LEU A 21 -10.28 -2.69 6.75
CA LEU A 21 -10.72 -1.65 5.83
C LEU A 21 -12.25 -1.52 5.81
N ALA A 22 -12.99 -2.63 5.78
CA ALA A 22 -14.45 -2.61 5.82
C ALA A 22 -14.97 -2.00 7.12
N GLY A 23 -14.38 -2.35 8.27
CA GLY A 23 -14.72 -1.74 9.57
C GLY A 23 -14.44 -0.23 9.59
N PHE A 24 -13.27 0.17 9.08
CA PHE A 24 -12.92 1.59 8.93
C PHE A 24 -13.92 2.36 8.07
N LEU A 25 -14.35 1.83 6.93
CA LEU A 25 -15.34 2.47 6.07
C LEU A 25 -16.69 2.64 6.79
N GLY A 26 -17.14 1.61 7.53
CA GLY A 26 -18.35 1.68 8.34
C GLY A 26 -18.30 2.75 9.43
N GLU A 27 -17.15 2.93 10.09
CA GLU A 27 -16.98 3.90 11.16
C GLU A 27 -16.75 5.34 10.68
N SER A 28 -16.21 5.49 9.48
CA SER A 28 -15.83 6.80 8.91
C SER A 28 -16.81 7.34 7.89
N SER A 29 -17.71 6.51 7.36
CA SER A 29 -18.57 6.84 6.21
C SER A 29 -17.80 7.28 4.97
N ALA A 30 -16.52 6.91 4.85
CA ALA A 30 -15.75 7.06 3.61
C ALA A 30 -16.27 6.08 2.54
N ARG A 31 -15.97 6.37 1.28
CA ARG A 31 -16.49 5.59 0.14
C ARG A 31 -15.62 4.39 -0.20
N THR A 32 -14.32 4.61 -0.23
CA THR A 32 -13.35 3.61 -0.67
C THR A 32 -12.09 3.72 0.16
N ALA A 33 -11.55 2.57 0.55
CA ALA A 33 -10.22 2.46 1.15
C ALA A 33 -9.37 1.54 0.27
N LEU A 34 -8.15 1.98 -0.05
CA LEU A 34 -7.21 1.25 -0.89
C LEU A 34 -5.88 1.10 -0.15
N ILE A 35 -5.20 -0.01 -0.37
CA ILE A 35 -3.81 -0.20 0.02
C ILE A 35 -2.97 -0.22 -1.24
N VAL A 36 -2.02 0.70 -1.32
CA VAL A 36 -1.06 0.81 -2.41
C VAL A 36 0.33 0.63 -1.85
N ASP A 37 1.16 -0.21 -2.45
CA ASP A 37 2.55 -0.30 -2.01
C ASP A 37 3.42 0.87 -2.51
N ARG A 38 4.64 0.98 -1.96
CA ARG A 38 5.57 2.05 -2.37
C ARG A 38 6.09 1.92 -3.81
N THR A 39 5.83 0.81 -4.50
CA THR A 39 6.19 0.62 -5.91
C THR A 39 5.07 0.99 -6.88
N GLY A 40 3.87 1.28 -6.36
CA GLY A 40 2.70 1.63 -7.16
C GLY A 40 1.80 0.44 -7.50
N GLN A 41 1.94 -0.69 -6.80
CA GLN A 41 1.03 -1.82 -6.95
C GLN A 41 -0.18 -1.68 -6.02
N MET A 42 -1.35 -2.02 -6.55
CA MET A 42 -2.58 -2.12 -5.77
C MET A 42 -2.59 -3.44 -4.98
N VAL A 43 -2.72 -3.35 -3.66
CA VAL A 43 -2.73 -4.52 -2.76
C VAL A 43 -4.16 -4.89 -2.36
N ALA A 44 -5.01 -3.91 -2.09
CA ALA A 44 -6.40 -4.13 -1.71
C ALA A 44 -7.27 -2.92 -2.05
N THR A 45 -8.52 -3.18 -2.44
CA THR A 45 -9.56 -2.16 -2.63
C THR A 45 -10.82 -2.63 -1.91
N VAL A 46 -11.38 -1.80 -1.03
CA VAL A 46 -12.61 -2.08 -0.28
C VAL A 46 -13.54 -0.88 -0.37
N GLY A 47 -14.85 -1.16 -0.47
CA GLY A 47 -15.89 -0.14 -0.59
C GLY A 47 -16.40 0.02 -2.03
N GLU A 48 -16.79 1.24 -2.38
CA GLU A 48 -17.23 1.55 -3.74
C GLU A 48 -16.06 1.44 -4.73
N VAL A 49 -16.27 0.74 -5.85
CA VAL A 49 -15.24 0.61 -6.88
C VAL A 49 -15.06 1.96 -7.59
N PRO A 50 -13.85 2.56 -7.59
CA PRO A 50 -13.64 3.82 -8.28
C PRO A 50 -13.81 3.69 -9.79
N ALA A 51 -14.36 4.73 -10.43
CA ALA A 51 -14.60 4.78 -11.87
C ALA A 51 -13.37 5.17 -12.71
N PHE A 52 -12.17 5.04 -12.13
CA PHE A 52 -10.89 5.35 -12.77
C PHE A 52 -10.01 4.10 -12.86
N ASP A 53 -8.93 4.17 -13.63
CA ASP A 53 -7.92 3.12 -13.70
C ASP A 53 -7.15 3.03 -12.37
N GLN A 54 -7.44 1.97 -11.60
CA GLN A 54 -6.83 1.74 -10.29
C GLN A 54 -5.32 1.46 -10.37
N THR A 55 -4.83 0.91 -11.49
CA THR A 55 -3.40 0.64 -11.70
C THR A 55 -2.64 1.94 -11.90
N ALA A 56 -3.16 2.81 -12.77
CA ALA A 56 -2.60 4.15 -12.97
C ALA A 56 -2.66 4.97 -11.68
N PHE A 57 -3.79 4.88 -10.94
CA PHE A 57 -3.96 5.56 -9.66
C PHE A 57 -2.95 5.09 -8.60
N ALA A 58 -2.70 3.79 -8.48
CA ALA A 58 -1.71 3.25 -7.56
C ALA A 58 -0.30 3.76 -7.89
N SER A 59 0.07 3.74 -9.19
CA SER A 59 1.35 4.28 -9.65
C SER A 59 1.54 5.76 -9.32
N LEU A 60 0.51 6.58 -9.59
CA LEU A 60 0.53 8.02 -9.28
C LEU A 60 0.59 8.28 -7.77
N THR A 61 -0.15 7.50 -6.98
CA THR A 61 -0.15 7.60 -5.51
C THR A 61 1.22 7.33 -4.92
N ALA A 62 1.89 6.26 -5.36
CA ALA A 62 3.25 5.94 -4.90
C ALA A 62 4.25 7.04 -5.31
N ALA A 63 4.12 7.60 -6.51
CA ALA A 63 4.96 8.70 -6.98
C ALA A 63 4.74 9.99 -6.17
N ASP A 64 3.48 10.37 -5.92
CA ASP A 64 3.10 11.53 -5.12
C ASP A 64 3.66 11.44 -3.69
N PHE A 65 3.47 10.28 -3.05
CA PHE A 65 3.99 10.05 -1.71
C PHE A 65 5.54 10.08 -1.67
N SER A 66 6.19 9.52 -2.68
CA SER A 66 7.67 9.53 -2.79
C SER A 66 8.23 10.94 -3.01
N ALA A 67 7.56 11.76 -3.82
CA ALA A 67 7.93 13.16 -4.01
C ALA A 67 7.79 13.94 -2.70
N ASN A 68 6.71 13.68 -1.97
CA ASN A 68 6.45 14.28 -0.68
C ASN A 68 7.49 13.89 0.39
N ASP A 69 8.02 12.66 0.37
CA ASP A 69 9.17 12.27 1.20
C ASP A 69 10.43 13.11 0.91
N GLN A 70 10.63 13.55 -0.34
CA GLN A 70 11.73 14.47 -0.66
C GLN A 70 11.47 15.88 -0.14
N LEU A 71 10.23 16.36 -0.22
CA LEU A 71 9.85 17.65 0.36
C LEU A 71 10.07 17.69 1.88
N ALA A 72 9.71 16.62 2.60
CA ALA A 72 9.96 16.52 4.03
C ALA A 72 11.45 16.69 4.37
N LYS A 73 12.33 15.97 3.66
CA LYS A 73 13.79 16.07 3.82
C LYS A 73 14.30 17.48 3.54
N MET A 74 13.81 18.14 2.49
CA MET A 74 14.20 19.51 2.17
C MET A 74 13.82 20.51 3.27
N LEU A 75 12.74 20.24 4.00
CA LEU A 75 12.27 21.04 5.13
C LEU A 75 12.88 20.64 6.48
N GLY A 76 13.70 19.59 6.52
CA GLY A 76 14.29 19.05 7.75
C GLY A 76 13.33 18.20 8.59
N GLU A 77 12.18 17.83 8.03
CA GLU A 77 11.23 16.91 8.64
C GLU A 77 11.60 15.45 8.33
N PRO A 78 11.39 14.51 9.25
CA PRO A 78 11.68 13.10 8.99
C PRO A 78 10.76 12.52 7.89
N GLU A 79 9.49 12.89 7.91
CA GLU A 79 8.46 12.52 6.93
C GLU A 79 7.17 13.32 7.18
N PHE A 80 6.29 13.38 6.19
CA PHE A 80 4.89 13.79 6.41
C PHE A 80 4.04 12.54 6.63
N GLY A 81 3.62 12.28 7.86
CA GLY A 81 2.90 11.04 8.21
C GLY A 81 1.51 10.90 7.55
N ALA A 82 0.98 11.95 6.94
CA ALA A 82 -0.24 11.89 6.14
C ALA A 82 -0.32 13.04 5.13
N LEU A 83 -1.05 12.79 4.03
CA LEU A 83 -1.36 13.77 3.01
C LEU A 83 -2.86 13.92 2.84
N PHE A 84 -3.28 15.11 2.43
CA PHE A 84 -4.68 15.42 2.17
C PHE A 84 -4.80 16.25 0.90
N HIS A 85 -5.61 15.76 -0.01
CA HIS A 85 -5.95 16.42 -1.27
C HIS A 85 -7.45 16.74 -1.25
N GLN A 86 -7.78 18.03 -1.26
CA GLN A 86 -9.16 18.49 -1.31
C GLN A 86 -9.59 18.71 -2.74
N GLY A 87 -10.67 18.04 -3.16
CA GLY A 87 -11.39 18.35 -4.38
C GLY A 87 -12.76 18.96 -4.08
N GLU A 88 -13.43 19.44 -5.13
CA GLU A 88 -14.78 20.03 -5.02
C GLU A 88 -15.86 19.00 -4.67
N ARG A 89 -15.70 17.77 -5.18
CA ARG A 89 -16.68 16.67 -4.99
C ARG A 89 -16.13 15.53 -4.16
N GLU A 90 -14.87 15.18 -4.40
CA GLU A 90 -14.19 14.08 -3.75
C GLU A 90 -12.89 14.59 -3.15
N SER A 91 -12.55 14.08 -1.99
CA SER A 91 -11.28 14.35 -1.33
C SER A 91 -10.56 13.03 -1.05
N MET A 92 -9.24 13.11 -0.95
CA MET A 92 -8.36 11.98 -0.74
C MET A 92 -7.49 12.22 0.48
N TYR A 93 -7.42 11.22 1.37
CA TYR A 93 -6.50 11.19 2.50
C TYR A 93 -5.54 10.00 2.34
N LEU A 94 -4.24 10.24 2.52
CA LEU A 94 -3.20 9.23 2.44
C LEU A 94 -2.50 9.11 3.79
N ALA A 95 -2.26 7.89 4.26
CA ALA A 95 -1.51 7.61 5.47
C ALA A 95 -0.44 6.56 5.19
N ASP A 96 0.76 6.76 5.75
CA ASP A 96 1.79 5.73 5.74
C ASP A 96 1.41 4.58 6.68
N VAL A 97 1.70 3.36 6.24
CA VAL A 97 1.51 2.13 7.01
C VAL A 97 2.81 1.33 6.93
N ALA A 98 3.43 1.17 8.09
CA ALA A 98 4.69 0.45 8.31
C ALA A 98 5.84 0.87 7.38
N ARG A 99 5.83 2.09 6.82
CA ARG A 99 6.80 2.58 5.82
C ARG A 99 6.90 1.72 4.56
N ARG A 100 5.85 0.96 4.25
CA ARG A 100 5.86 -0.07 3.20
C ARG A 100 4.67 0.01 2.28
N VAL A 101 3.52 0.41 2.81
CA VAL A 101 2.30 0.64 2.04
C VAL A 101 1.65 1.95 2.45
N ILE A 102 0.78 2.44 1.60
CA ILE A 102 0.03 3.68 1.73
C ILE A 102 -1.44 3.29 1.81
N LEU A 103 -2.10 3.66 2.91
CA LEU A 103 -3.55 3.63 3.00
C LEU A 103 -4.10 4.88 2.32
N VAL A 104 -4.88 4.68 1.27
CA VAL A 104 -5.60 5.73 0.55
C VAL A 104 -7.07 5.66 0.91
N VAL A 105 -7.66 6.80 1.27
CA VAL A 105 -9.07 6.93 1.61
C VAL A 105 -9.71 7.96 0.70
N LEU A 106 -10.72 7.53 -0.06
CA LEU A 106 -11.55 8.39 -0.89
C LEU A 106 -12.87 8.66 -0.19
N PHE A 107 -13.24 9.93 -0.11
CA PHE A 107 -14.47 10.34 0.57
C PHE A 107 -15.08 11.60 -0.03
N ASP A 108 -16.38 11.76 0.17
CA ASP A 108 -17.18 12.89 -0.28
C ASP A 108 -17.91 13.53 0.93
N ASN A 109 -18.98 14.27 0.65
CA ASN A 109 -19.79 14.97 1.65
C ASN A 109 -20.54 14.05 2.64
N ARG A 110 -20.44 12.72 2.52
CA ARG A 110 -20.96 11.76 3.52
C ARG A 110 -20.16 11.77 4.82
N THR A 111 -18.95 12.32 4.80
CA THR A 111 -18.07 12.41 5.97
C THR A 111 -17.24 13.69 5.95
N THR A 112 -16.38 13.87 6.95
CA THR A 112 -15.47 15.00 7.08
C THR A 112 -14.05 14.51 7.21
N LEU A 113 -13.07 15.34 6.81
CA LEU A 113 -11.66 15.06 7.05
C LEU A 113 -11.38 14.77 8.53
N GLY A 114 -12.05 15.46 9.45
CA GLY A 114 -11.89 15.25 10.89
C GLY A 114 -12.28 13.83 11.32
N LEU A 115 -13.42 13.33 10.85
CA LEU A 115 -13.88 11.97 11.16
C LEU A 115 -12.98 10.91 10.51
N VAL A 116 -12.59 11.11 9.25
CA VAL A 116 -11.62 10.24 8.56
C VAL A 116 -10.32 10.17 9.36
N LYS A 117 -9.74 11.31 9.75
CA LYS A 117 -8.51 11.36 10.57
C LYS A 117 -8.66 10.73 11.95
N LEU A 118 -9.86 10.76 12.54
CA LEU A 118 -10.10 10.10 13.82
C LEU A 118 -10.07 8.58 13.66
N ARG A 119 -10.77 8.05 12.66
CA ARG A 119 -10.94 6.60 12.44
C ARG A 119 -9.71 5.94 11.83
N VAL A 120 -8.99 6.66 10.96
CA VAL A 120 -7.81 6.12 10.28
C VAL A 120 -6.70 5.75 11.26
N LYS A 121 -6.60 6.43 12.42
CA LYS A 121 -5.60 6.10 13.46
C LYS A 121 -5.71 4.66 13.95
N SER A 122 -6.94 4.20 14.21
CA SER A 122 -7.20 2.82 14.64
C SER A 122 -6.90 1.83 13.51
N ALA A 123 -7.35 2.14 12.29
CA ALA A 123 -7.13 1.30 11.11
C ALA A 123 -5.63 1.13 10.80
N VAL A 124 -4.86 2.22 10.80
CA VAL A 124 -3.41 2.21 10.59
C VAL A 124 -2.70 1.38 11.66
N GLY A 125 -3.10 1.50 12.93
CA GLY A 125 -2.54 0.66 14.00
C GLY A 125 -2.74 -0.84 13.76
N GLN A 126 -3.93 -1.24 13.34
CA GLN A 126 -4.25 -2.65 13.03
C GLN A 126 -3.51 -3.13 11.77
N LEU A 127 -3.50 -2.31 10.71
CA LEU A 127 -2.79 -2.63 9.46
C LEU A 127 -1.28 -2.73 9.69
N ASN A 128 -0.69 -1.85 10.51
CA ASN A 128 0.72 -1.93 10.89
C ASN A 128 1.07 -3.28 11.48
N GLN A 129 0.21 -3.83 12.34
CA GLN A 129 0.42 -5.17 12.90
C GLN A 129 0.40 -6.24 11.81
N VAL A 130 -0.63 -6.23 10.95
CA VAL A 130 -0.77 -7.21 9.86
C VAL A 130 0.46 -7.19 8.95
N PHE A 131 0.83 -6.01 8.45
CA PHE A 131 1.97 -5.88 7.54
C PHE A 131 3.29 -6.20 8.21
N THR A 132 3.48 -5.83 9.48
CA THR A 132 4.68 -6.20 10.24
C THR A 132 4.78 -7.72 10.39
N ASP A 133 3.69 -8.40 10.76
CA ASP A 133 3.64 -9.86 10.87
C ASP A 133 4.00 -10.53 9.53
N MET A 134 3.47 -10.01 8.42
CA MET A 134 3.76 -10.49 7.07
C MET A 134 5.25 -10.36 6.73
N PHE A 135 5.81 -9.16 6.91
CA PHE A 135 7.21 -8.90 6.56
C PHE A 135 8.20 -9.66 7.46
N SER A 136 7.87 -9.88 8.73
CA SER A 136 8.68 -10.71 9.62
C SER A 136 8.71 -12.17 9.18
N ARG A 137 7.62 -12.71 8.61
CA ARG A 137 7.60 -14.07 8.06
C ARG A 137 8.47 -14.19 6.81
N ASP A 138 8.43 -13.22 5.92
CA ASP A 138 9.26 -13.23 4.70
C ASP A 138 10.76 -13.06 5.02
N GLY A 139 11.09 -12.18 5.98
CA GLY A 139 12.48 -12.02 6.44
C GLY A 139 13.04 -13.24 7.15
N ALA A 140 12.19 -14.03 7.83
CA ALA A 140 12.54 -15.33 8.41
C ALA A 140 12.57 -16.46 7.38
N SER A 141 12.00 -16.23 6.18
CA SER A 141 11.94 -17.19 5.09
C SER A 141 12.98 -16.94 4.00
N ALA A 142 13.95 -16.02 4.18
CA ALA A 142 15.09 -15.91 3.29
C ALA A 142 15.85 -17.26 3.31
N PRO A 143 15.72 -18.10 2.27
CA PRO A 143 16.56 -19.27 2.17
C PRO A 143 17.96 -18.73 1.88
N GLY A 144 19.01 -19.42 2.36
CA GLY A 144 20.29 -19.31 1.67
C GLY A 144 20.00 -19.53 0.19
N VAL A 145 20.39 -18.59 -0.67
CA VAL A 145 20.28 -18.75 -2.11
C VAL A 145 21.14 -19.96 -2.45
N GLU A 146 20.53 -21.13 -2.48
CA GLU A 146 21.18 -22.38 -2.82
C GLU A 146 21.58 -22.28 -4.30
N SER A 147 22.86 -22.52 -4.55
CA SER A 147 23.54 -22.43 -5.84
C SER A 147 22.85 -23.21 -6.97
N GLU A 148 21.90 -24.10 -6.68
CA GLU A 148 21.11 -24.85 -7.65
C GLU A 148 20.08 -23.99 -8.39
N PHE A 149 19.44 -23.02 -7.72
CA PHE A 149 18.36 -22.23 -8.36
C PHE A 149 18.89 -21.16 -9.34
N LEU A 150 20.15 -20.75 -9.16
CA LEU A 150 20.85 -19.85 -10.09
C LEU A 150 21.20 -20.55 -11.41
N GLY A 151 21.65 -21.82 -11.34
CA GLY A 151 22.03 -22.59 -12.53
C GLY A 151 20.84 -22.88 -13.45
N GLU A 152 19.69 -23.26 -12.88
CA GLU A 152 18.48 -23.54 -13.67
C GLU A 152 17.88 -22.27 -14.30
N ALA A 153 17.96 -21.13 -13.60
CA ALA A 153 17.49 -19.85 -14.11
C ALA A 153 18.38 -19.30 -15.24
N GLU A 154 19.70 -19.48 -15.14
CA GLU A 154 20.65 -19.14 -16.22
C GLU A 154 20.40 -20.00 -17.47
N ASP A 155 20.18 -21.31 -17.31
CA ASP A 155 19.88 -22.24 -18.40
C ASP A 155 18.55 -21.95 -19.12
N GLU A 156 17.52 -21.46 -18.41
CA GLU A 156 16.26 -21.03 -19.03
C GLU A 156 16.40 -19.69 -19.77
N ILE A 157 17.14 -18.74 -19.21
CA ILE A 157 17.39 -17.44 -19.84
C ILE A 157 18.18 -17.64 -21.14
N ASP A 158 19.20 -18.50 -21.15
CA ASP A 158 19.96 -18.81 -22.36
C ASP A 158 19.11 -19.50 -23.44
N LYS A 159 18.11 -20.30 -23.06
CA LYS A 159 17.15 -20.88 -24.03
C LYS A 159 16.17 -19.84 -24.60
N LEU A 160 15.81 -18.83 -23.82
CA LEU A 160 14.86 -17.79 -24.20
C LEU A 160 15.50 -16.66 -25.02
N PHE A 161 16.77 -16.36 -24.76
CA PHE A 161 17.48 -15.22 -25.36
C PHE A 161 18.71 -15.62 -26.18
N GLY A 162 18.99 -16.92 -26.31
CA GLY A 162 20.15 -17.46 -27.00
C GLY A 162 20.29 -16.98 -28.45
N ALA A 163 21.46 -16.42 -28.73
CA ALA A 163 22.11 -16.34 -30.04
C ALA A 163 23.29 -17.32 -30.05
#